data_AF-A0A973GFG1-F1
#
_entry.id   AF-A0A973GFG1-F1
#
_cell.length_a   1.000
_cell.length_b   1.000
_cell.length_c   1.000
_cell.angle_alpha   90.00
_cell.angle_beta   90.00
_cell.angle_gamma   90.00
#
_symmetry.space_group_name_H-M   'P 1'
#
loop_
_entity.id
_entity.type
_entity.pdbx_description
1 polymer ?
#
loop_
_entity_poly.entity_id
_entity_poly.type
_entity_poly.pdbx_seq_one_letter_code
_entity_poly.pdbx_strand_id
1 'polypeptide(L)'
;MTTTATPASRSALPPPPPEQGGGRPGGVARSTPARMRIVAVALVLVGLLVGLAAAQSFSAADGALTRADENAAQLVRIQEIQTRLVRADADVTNAFLVGGLEPAEQHADYDAAIERATELIAYAARAQPADGTVLAALNTSIQQYTAEVERARAANRQALPLGAQYLRNASAGLRADALPELAALTQANEDR
;
A
#
# COMPACT_ATOMS: atom_id res chain seq x y z
N MET A 1 -120.59 56.12 3.78
CA MET A 1 -121.40 55.21 4.58
C MET A 1 -120.50 54.09 5.08
N THR A 2 -120.27 54.11 6.39
CA THR A 2 -119.44 53.24 7.19
C THR A 2 -120.19 51.95 7.51
N THR A 3 -119.55 50.79 7.38
CA THR A 3 -119.95 49.55 8.07
C THR A 3 -118.69 48.89 8.62
N THR A 4 -118.75 48.53 9.90
CA THR A 4 -117.68 48.06 10.79
C THR A 4 -118.04 46.67 11.30
N ALA A 5 -117.08 45.73 11.38
CA ALA A 5 -116.94 44.66 12.41
C ALA A 5 -115.81 43.70 11.97
N THR A 6 -114.61 43.64 12.58
CA THR A 6 -114.19 43.14 13.92
C THR A 6 -113.81 41.63 13.90
N PRO A 7 -112.73 41.20 14.59
CA PRO A 7 -111.67 40.35 14.01
C PRO A 7 -111.55 38.94 14.61
N ALA A 8 -110.67 38.10 14.04
CA ALA A 8 -110.16 36.88 14.69
C ALA A 8 -108.63 36.91 14.79
N SER A 9 -108.13 36.61 15.99
CA SER A 9 -106.73 36.71 16.41
C SER A 9 -105.97 35.39 16.32
N ARG A 10 -104.70 35.51 15.93
CA ARG A 10 -103.48 34.83 16.43
C ARG A 10 -103.34 33.30 16.30
N SER A 11 -102.27 32.88 15.62
CA SER A 11 -101.13 32.23 16.30
C SER A 11 -99.89 32.21 15.39
N ALA A 12 -98.82 32.84 15.87
CA ALA A 12 -97.49 32.78 15.27
C ALA A 12 -96.71 31.60 15.89
N LEU A 13 -96.01 30.82 15.07
CA LEU A 13 -95.06 29.79 15.53
C LEU A 13 -93.62 30.34 15.46
N PRO A 14 -92.79 30.16 16.51
CA PRO A 14 -91.48 30.79 16.67
C PRO A 14 -90.36 30.27 15.75
N PRO A 15 -89.26 31.05 15.54
CA PRO A 15 -88.11 30.64 14.73
C PRO A 15 -87.25 29.55 15.42
N PRO A 16 -86.55 28.69 14.66
CA PRO A 16 -85.66 27.69 15.23
C PRO A 16 -84.41 28.33 15.89
N PRO A 17 -83.88 27.73 16.98
CA PRO A 17 -82.73 28.24 17.74
C PRO A 17 -81.38 28.09 17.00
N PRO A 18 -80.34 28.86 17.39
CA PRO A 18 -79.02 28.83 16.76
C PRO A 18 -78.22 27.61 17.21
N GLU A 19 -77.68 26.83 16.27
CA GLU A 19 -76.69 25.79 16.57
C GLU A 19 -75.34 26.45 16.89
N GLN A 20 -75.06 26.60 18.19
CA GLN A 20 -73.75 26.96 18.70
C GLN A 20 -72.89 25.70 18.91
N GLY A 21 -71.68 25.75 18.34
CA GLY A 21 -70.46 25.42 19.09
C GLY A 21 -70.16 23.95 19.35
N GLY A 22 -69.14 23.43 18.65
CA GLY A 22 -68.55 22.15 18.98
C GLY A 22 -67.22 21.92 18.30
N GLY A 23 -66.30 22.88 18.38
CA GLY A 23 -64.91 22.67 17.99
C GLY A 23 -64.31 21.53 18.83
N ARG A 24 -64.20 20.35 18.23
CA ARG A 24 -63.38 19.28 18.79
C ARG A 24 -61.92 19.68 18.59
N PRO A 25 -61.09 19.78 19.65
CA PRO A 25 -59.65 19.80 19.46
C PRO A 25 -59.27 18.45 18.87
N GLY A 26 -59.12 18.41 17.54
CA GLY A 26 -58.59 17.25 16.84
C GLY A 26 -57.20 17.00 17.38
N GLY A 27 -57.07 15.99 18.23
CA GLY A 27 -55.77 15.50 18.67
C GLY A 27 -54.90 15.33 17.44
N VAL A 28 -53.63 15.73 17.53
CA VAL A 28 -52.66 15.60 16.45
C VAL A 28 -52.44 14.11 16.20
N ALA A 29 -53.35 13.51 15.43
CA ALA A 29 -53.20 12.20 14.85
C ALA A 29 -52.02 12.33 13.90
N ARG A 30 -50.86 11.79 14.31
CA ARG A 30 -49.66 11.69 13.46
C ARG A 30 -50.10 11.08 12.13
N SER A 31 -50.27 11.92 11.13
CA SER A 31 -50.82 11.56 9.84
C SER A 31 -49.88 10.55 9.19
N THR A 32 -50.45 9.53 8.56
CA THR A 32 -49.74 8.50 7.77
C THR A 32 -48.62 9.07 6.90
N PRO A 33 -48.78 10.25 6.25
CA PRO A 33 -47.71 10.91 5.50
C PRO A 33 -46.49 11.34 6.33
N ALA A 34 -46.68 11.82 7.57
CA ALA A 34 -45.57 12.26 8.42
C ALA A 34 -44.70 11.08 8.87
N ARG A 35 -45.30 9.92 9.14
CA ARG A 35 -44.57 8.69 9.47
C ARG A 35 -43.71 8.19 8.31
N MET A 36 -44.26 8.23 7.09
CA MET A 36 -43.54 7.83 5.88
C MET A 36 -42.32 8.73 5.59
N ARG A 37 -42.41 10.04 5.86
CA ARG A 37 -41.28 10.96 5.73
C ARG A 37 -40.15 10.65 6.71
N ILE A 38 -40.46 10.31 7.96
CA ILE A 38 -39.46 9.93 8.96
C ILE A 38 -38.72 8.66 8.51
N VAL A 39 -39.44 7.65 8.02
CA VAL A 39 -38.83 6.42 7.51
C VAL A 39 -37.94 6.73 6.30
N ALA A 40 -38.39 7.56 5.37
CA ALA A 40 -37.58 7.95 4.21
C ALA A 40 -36.27 8.65 4.62
N VAL A 41 -36.33 9.61 5.55
CA VAL A 41 -35.13 10.28 6.08
C VAL A 41 -34.22 9.28 6.80
N ALA A 42 -34.79 8.38 7.62
CA ALA A 42 -34.01 7.34 8.28
C ALA A 42 -33.28 6.43 7.29
N LEU A 43 -33.96 6.00 6.20
CA LEU A 43 -33.35 5.19 5.15
C LEU A 43 -32.22 5.95 4.42
N VAL A 44 -32.42 7.23 4.12
CA VAL A 44 -31.36 8.08 3.53
C VAL A 44 -30.17 8.18 4.48
N LEU A 45 -30.39 8.42 5.77
CA LEU A 45 -29.30 8.48 6.77
C LEU A 45 -28.55 7.15 6.88
N VAL A 46 -29.27 6.02 6.91
CA VAL A 46 -28.64 4.68 6.91
C VAL A 46 -27.83 4.48 5.62
N GLY A 47 -28.37 4.83 4.46
CA GLY A 47 -27.67 4.74 3.18
C GLY A 47 -26.39 5.58 3.16
N LEU A 48 -26.43 6.80 3.70
CA LEU A 48 -25.25 7.66 3.83
C LEU A 48 -24.20 7.08 4.77
N LEU A 49 -24.61 6.52 5.92
CA LEU A 49 -23.69 5.87 6.85
C LEU A 49 -23.02 4.64 6.23
N VAL A 50 -23.79 3.81 5.52
CA VAL A 50 -23.26 2.64 4.80
C VAL A 50 -22.32 3.09 3.68
N GLY A 51 -22.70 4.10 2.89
CA GLY A 51 -21.86 4.64 1.83
C GLY A 51 -20.53 5.21 2.37
N LEU A 52 -20.58 5.92 3.49
CA LEU A 52 -19.38 6.44 4.15
C LEU A 52 -18.50 5.30 4.68
N ALA A 53 -19.09 4.30 5.34
CA ALA A 53 -18.35 3.12 5.82
C ALA A 53 -17.69 2.37 4.65
N ALA A 54 -18.42 2.15 3.55
CA ALA A 54 -17.91 1.50 2.35
C ALA A 54 -16.76 2.29 1.71
N ALA A 55 -16.88 3.62 1.61
CA ALA A 55 -15.82 4.47 1.09
C ALA A 55 -14.54 4.42 1.94
N GLN A 56 -14.69 4.44 3.27
CA GLN A 56 -13.56 4.29 4.20
C GLN A 56 -12.89 2.92 4.04
N SER A 57 -13.67 1.84 4.02
CA SER A 57 -13.14 0.49 3.81
C SER A 57 -12.40 0.34 2.49
N PHE A 58 -12.95 0.91 1.40
CA PHE A 58 -12.29 0.89 0.09
C PHE A 58 -10.96 1.66 0.12
N SER A 59 -10.94 2.86 0.71
CA SER A 59 -9.71 3.66 0.81
C SER A 59 -8.61 2.96 1.64
N ALA A 60 -9.00 2.25 2.71
CA ALA A 60 -8.08 1.48 3.52
C ALA A 60 -7.51 0.27 2.76
N ALA A 61 -8.36 -0.43 1.99
CA ALA A 61 -7.95 -1.56 1.17
C ALA A 61 -7.01 -1.14 0.02
N ASP A 62 -7.33 -0.04 -0.67
CA ASP A 62 -6.51 0.53 -1.75
C ASP A 62 -5.11 0.93 -1.24
N GLY A 63 -5.07 1.64 -0.10
CA GLY A 63 -3.80 1.99 0.53
C GLY A 63 -3.00 0.78 1.04
N ALA A 64 -3.67 -0.30 1.46
CA ALA A 64 -2.99 -1.55 1.83
C ALA A 64 -2.41 -2.26 0.61
N LEU A 65 -3.13 -2.27 -0.52
CA LEU A 65 -2.65 -2.87 -1.76
C LEU A 65 -1.45 -2.13 -2.33
N THR A 66 -1.49 -0.79 -2.32
CA THR A 66 -0.36 0.03 -2.78
C THR A 66 0.91 -0.26 -1.97
N ARG A 67 0.80 -0.36 -0.64
CA ARG A 67 1.94 -0.74 0.21
C ARG A 67 2.45 -2.15 -0.08
N ALA A 68 1.54 -3.10 -0.30
CA ALA A 68 1.92 -4.47 -0.64
C ALA A 68 2.68 -4.52 -1.98
N ASP A 69 2.22 -3.77 -2.99
CA ASP A 69 2.90 -3.67 -4.30
C ASP A 69 4.29 -3.03 -4.17
N GLU A 70 4.42 -1.96 -3.37
CA GLU A 70 5.71 -1.32 -3.10
C GLU A 70 6.69 -2.25 -2.37
N ASN A 71 6.23 -2.99 -1.36
CA ASN A 71 7.04 -3.97 -0.63
C ASN A 71 7.44 -5.15 -1.54
N ALA A 72 6.53 -5.66 -2.37
CA ALA A 72 6.84 -6.71 -3.33
C ALA A 72 7.88 -6.25 -4.36
N ALA A 73 7.74 -5.03 -4.89
CA ALA A 73 8.73 -4.44 -5.78
C ALA A 73 10.10 -4.27 -5.11
N GLN A 74 10.13 -3.95 -3.81
CA GLN A 74 11.36 -3.88 -3.02
C GLN A 74 12.02 -5.26 -2.87
N LEU A 75 11.25 -6.31 -2.56
CA LEU A 75 11.75 -7.68 -2.49
C LEU A 75 12.35 -8.14 -3.82
N VAL A 76 11.71 -7.83 -4.95
CA VAL A 76 12.25 -8.13 -6.28
C VAL A 76 13.60 -7.44 -6.50
N ARG A 77 13.75 -6.17 -6.09
CA ARG A 77 15.05 -5.46 -6.18
C ARG A 77 16.12 -6.15 -5.34
N ILE A 78 15.81 -6.52 -4.10
CA ILE A 78 16.74 -7.22 -3.20
C ILE A 78 17.17 -8.56 -3.79
N GLN A 79 16.23 -9.33 -4.33
CA GLN A 79 16.51 -10.61 -4.98
C GLN A 79 17.37 -10.44 -6.24
N GLU A 80 17.13 -9.37 -7.03
CA GLU A 80 17.97 -9.08 -8.19
C GLU A 80 19.40 -8.74 -7.76
N ILE A 81 19.60 -7.93 -6.71
CA ILE A 81 20.94 -7.65 -6.15
C ILE A 81 21.65 -8.97 -5.79
N GLN A 82 20.97 -9.84 -5.02
CA GLN A 82 21.53 -11.13 -4.64
C GLN A 82 21.95 -11.96 -5.85
N THR A 83 21.08 -12.03 -6.86
CA THR A 83 21.31 -12.80 -8.08
C THR A 83 22.52 -12.27 -8.85
N ARG A 84 22.67 -10.94 -8.94
CA ARG A 84 23.84 -10.31 -9.58
C ARG A 84 25.13 -10.64 -8.85
N LEU A 85 25.16 -10.54 -7.52
CA LEU A 85 26.35 -10.83 -6.73
C LEU A 85 26.77 -12.29 -6.81
N VAL A 86 25.82 -13.23 -6.73
CA VAL A 86 26.13 -14.66 -6.86
C VAL A 86 26.62 -15.00 -8.27
N ARG A 87 26.04 -14.37 -9.30
CA ARG A 87 26.51 -14.53 -10.68
C ARG A 87 27.93 -13.98 -10.85
N ALA A 88 28.22 -12.78 -10.33
CA ALA A 88 29.56 -12.22 -10.33
C ALA A 88 30.59 -13.17 -9.67
N ASP A 89 30.26 -13.75 -8.51
CA ASP A 89 31.12 -14.73 -7.82
C ASP A 89 31.37 -15.99 -8.66
N ALA A 90 30.35 -16.46 -9.37
CA ALA A 90 30.48 -17.58 -10.30
C ALA A 90 31.38 -17.23 -11.49
N ASP A 91 31.21 -16.05 -12.10
CA ASP A 91 31.98 -15.61 -13.27
C ASP A 91 33.47 -15.53 -12.93
N VAL A 92 33.83 -14.85 -11.83
CA VAL A 92 35.24 -14.74 -11.42
C VAL A 92 35.80 -16.10 -10.97
N THR A 93 35.01 -16.95 -10.30
CA THR A 93 35.49 -18.27 -9.87
C THR A 93 35.75 -19.18 -11.07
N ASN A 94 34.88 -19.17 -12.07
CA ASN A 94 35.07 -19.92 -13.30
C ASN A 94 36.28 -19.42 -14.09
N ALA A 95 36.50 -18.09 -14.13
CA ALA A 95 37.68 -17.52 -14.77
C ALA A 95 38.99 -18.01 -14.14
N PHE A 96 39.01 -18.19 -12.82
CA PHE A 96 40.17 -18.73 -12.10
C PHE A 96 40.47 -20.19 -12.41
N LEU A 97 39.48 -20.97 -12.88
CA LEU A 97 39.71 -22.35 -13.32
C LEU A 97 40.47 -22.42 -14.64
N VAL A 98 40.35 -21.40 -15.50
CA VAL A 98 41.14 -21.27 -16.72
C VAL A 98 42.60 -20.93 -16.39
N GLY A 99 42.80 -20.10 -15.36
CA GLY A 99 44.11 -19.67 -14.87
C GLY A 99 44.76 -18.58 -15.75
N GLY A 100 45.73 -17.86 -15.18
CA GLY A 100 46.47 -16.82 -15.91
C GLY A 100 45.64 -15.56 -16.19
N LEU A 101 45.48 -15.19 -17.47
CA LEU A 101 44.69 -14.02 -17.84
C LEU A 101 43.21 -14.40 -17.96
N GLU A 102 42.35 -13.66 -17.26
CA GLU A 102 40.90 -13.87 -17.27
C GLU A 102 40.30 -13.68 -18.67
N PRO A 103 39.39 -14.56 -19.12
CA PRO A 103 38.66 -14.38 -20.38
C PRO A 103 37.86 -13.08 -20.38
N ALA A 104 37.97 -12.30 -21.47
CA ALA A 104 37.38 -10.96 -21.55
C ALA A 104 35.86 -10.94 -21.35
N GLU A 105 35.16 -11.97 -21.79
CA GLU A 105 33.71 -12.11 -21.61
C GLU A 105 33.33 -12.28 -20.13
N GLN A 106 34.03 -13.14 -19.39
CA GLN A 106 33.77 -13.34 -17.95
C GLN A 106 34.09 -12.09 -17.13
N HIS A 107 35.15 -11.36 -17.51
CA HIS A 107 35.47 -10.08 -16.89
C HIS A 107 34.35 -9.05 -17.10
N ALA A 108 33.83 -8.95 -18.34
CA ALA A 108 32.76 -8.02 -18.67
C ALA A 108 31.44 -8.37 -17.98
N ASP A 109 31.08 -9.66 -17.92
CA ASP A 109 29.89 -10.14 -17.21
C ASP A 109 29.97 -9.85 -15.70
N TYR A 110 31.15 -10.06 -15.08
CA TYR A 110 31.41 -9.68 -13.70
C TYR A 110 31.21 -8.18 -13.47
N ASP A 111 31.85 -7.34 -14.28
CA ASP A 111 31.79 -5.87 -14.11
C ASP A 111 30.35 -5.37 -14.24
N ALA A 112 29.61 -5.86 -15.24
CA ALA A 112 28.20 -5.52 -15.46
C ALA A 112 27.31 -5.99 -14.30
N ALA A 113 27.60 -7.15 -13.70
CA ALA A 113 26.87 -7.65 -12.54
C ALA A 113 27.10 -6.77 -11.30
N ILE A 114 28.34 -6.36 -11.03
CA ILE A 114 28.67 -5.46 -9.91
C ILE A 114 28.06 -4.08 -10.11
N GLU A 115 28.19 -3.49 -11.30
CA GLU A 115 27.57 -2.21 -11.64
C GLU A 115 26.06 -2.28 -11.39
N ARG A 116 25.39 -3.28 -11.96
CA ARG A 116 23.95 -3.44 -11.81
C ARG A 116 23.52 -3.65 -10.35
N ALA A 117 24.27 -4.40 -9.56
CA ALA A 117 24.01 -4.59 -8.14
C ALA A 117 24.09 -3.25 -7.38
N THR A 118 25.12 -2.44 -7.62
CA THR A 118 25.29 -1.14 -6.96
C THR A 118 24.22 -0.12 -7.35
N GLU A 119 23.80 -0.09 -8.62
CA GLU A 119 22.66 0.71 -9.06
C GLU A 119 21.36 0.32 -8.32
N LEU A 120 21.09 -0.98 -8.25
CA LEU A 120 19.91 -1.51 -7.59
C LEU A 120 19.91 -1.17 -6.09
N ILE A 121 21.06 -1.15 -5.44
CA ILE A 121 21.19 -0.71 -4.04
C ILE A 121 20.77 0.76 -3.91
N ALA A 122 21.23 1.63 -4.81
CA ALA A 122 20.83 3.04 -4.80
C ALA A 122 19.32 3.21 -5.06
N TYR A 123 18.73 2.44 -5.97
CA TYR A 123 17.29 2.44 -6.21
C TYR A 123 16.49 1.91 -5.01
N ALA A 124 16.95 0.82 -4.40
CA ALA A 124 16.33 0.24 -3.21
C ALA A 124 16.36 1.22 -2.04
N ALA A 125 17.46 1.95 -1.84
CA ALA A 125 17.61 2.92 -0.77
C ALA A 125 16.68 4.13 -0.95
N ARG A 126 16.45 4.57 -2.20
CA ARG A 126 15.50 5.64 -2.50
C ARG A 126 14.06 5.21 -2.31
N ALA A 127 13.74 3.98 -2.71
CA ALA A 127 12.38 3.46 -2.64
C ALA A 127 11.96 3.10 -1.21
N GLN A 128 12.90 2.62 -0.39
CA GLN A 128 12.67 2.31 1.02
C GLN A 128 13.78 2.91 1.89
N PRO A 129 13.65 4.19 2.30
CA PRO A 129 14.66 4.85 3.12
C PRO A 129 14.91 4.18 4.47
N ALA A 130 13.92 3.44 5.00
CA ALA A 130 14.06 2.67 6.24
C ALA A 130 15.14 1.58 6.15
N ASP A 131 15.42 1.08 4.95
CA ASP A 131 16.42 0.04 4.69
C ASP A 131 17.83 0.63 4.48
N GLY A 132 17.97 1.96 4.48
CA GLY A 132 19.17 2.68 4.03
C GLY A 132 20.45 2.31 4.79
N THR A 133 20.37 2.08 6.10
CA THR A 133 21.54 1.67 6.91
C THR A 133 22.07 0.30 6.48
N VAL A 134 21.18 -0.67 6.26
CA VAL A 134 21.56 -2.03 5.85
C VAL A 134 22.05 -2.04 4.41
N LEU A 135 21.42 -1.26 3.52
CA LEU A 135 21.87 -1.09 2.14
C LEU A 135 23.25 -0.41 2.05
N ALA A 136 23.57 0.52 2.95
CA ALA A 136 24.90 1.13 3.03
C ALA A 136 25.96 0.14 3.53
N ALA A 137 25.60 -0.73 4.49
CA ALA A 137 26.46 -1.82 4.95
C ALA A 137 26.72 -2.82 3.80
N LEU A 138 25.68 -3.23 3.07
CA LEU A 138 25.78 -4.05 1.86
C LEU A 138 26.71 -3.46 0.80
N ASN A 139 26.59 -2.16 0.54
CA ASN A 139 27.50 -1.49 -0.39
C ASN A 139 28.97 -1.51 0.09
N THR A 140 29.20 -1.48 1.40
CA THR A 140 30.54 -1.61 1.99
C THR A 140 31.08 -3.03 1.81
N SER A 141 30.26 -4.05 2.07
CA SER A 141 30.59 -5.47 1.86
C SER A 141 30.96 -5.76 0.41
N ILE A 142 30.22 -5.19 -0.56
CA ILE A 142 30.50 -5.32 -2.00
C ILE A 142 31.84 -4.66 -2.36
N GLN A 143 32.14 -3.47 -1.82
CA GLN A 143 33.44 -2.82 -2.07
C GLN A 143 34.63 -3.64 -1.54
N GLN A 144 34.46 -4.31 -0.39
CA GLN A 144 35.49 -5.19 0.15
C GLN A 144 35.66 -6.44 -0.73
N TYR A 145 34.55 -7.03 -1.18
CA TYR A 145 34.55 -8.14 -2.12
C TYR A 145 35.28 -7.79 -3.43
N THR A 146 34.94 -6.67 -4.07
CA THR A 146 35.57 -6.26 -5.34
C THR A 146 37.06 -5.96 -5.15
N ALA A 147 37.46 -5.36 -4.02
CA ALA A 147 38.87 -5.12 -3.70
C ALA A 147 39.67 -6.43 -3.57
N GLU A 148 39.11 -7.46 -2.93
CA GLU A 148 39.76 -8.77 -2.82
C GLU A 148 39.80 -9.52 -4.17
N VAL A 149 38.75 -9.40 -5.00
CA VAL A 149 38.76 -9.92 -6.38
C VAL A 149 39.89 -9.28 -7.21
N GLU A 150 40.07 -7.97 -7.12
CA GLU A 150 41.16 -7.29 -7.84
C GLU A 150 42.55 -7.72 -7.36
N ARG A 151 42.73 -7.95 -6.06
CA ARG A 151 43.97 -8.54 -5.52
C ARG A 151 44.20 -9.95 -6.06
N ALA A 152 43.14 -10.75 -6.13
CA ALA A 152 43.18 -12.09 -6.69
C ALA A 152 43.61 -12.03 -8.17
N ARG A 153 42.95 -11.19 -8.99
CA ARG A 153 43.25 -10.99 -10.42
C ARG A 153 44.71 -10.57 -10.63
N ALA A 154 45.19 -9.61 -9.85
CA ALA A 154 46.57 -9.14 -9.92
C ALA A 154 47.58 -10.26 -9.63
N ALA A 155 47.33 -11.07 -8.59
CA ALA A 155 48.17 -12.22 -8.25
C ALA A 155 48.08 -13.35 -9.30
N ASN A 156 46.90 -13.59 -9.87
CA ASN A 156 46.69 -14.60 -10.91
C ASN A 156 47.45 -14.26 -12.20
N ARG A 157 47.47 -12.98 -12.61
CA ARG A 157 48.29 -12.48 -13.73
C ARG A 157 49.80 -12.69 -13.53
N GLN A 158 50.25 -12.78 -12.28
CA GLN A 158 51.65 -13.05 -11.91
C GLN A 158 51.92 -14.54 -11.67
N ALA A 159 50.95 -15.43 -11.91
CA ALA A 159 51.02 -16.86 -11.63
C ALA A 159 51.37 -17.20 -10.17
N LEU A 160 50.97 -16.33 -9.23
CA LEU A 160 51.20 -16.56 -7.80
C LEU A 160 50.09 -17.47 -7.22
N PRO A 161 50.44 -18.52 -6.45
CA PRO A 161 49.45 -19.39 -5.79
C PRO A 161 48.49 -18.65 -4.85
N LEU A 162 48.90 -17.46 -4.39
CA LEU A 162 48.12 -16.63 -3.49
C LEU A 162 46.84 -16.06 -4.14
N GLY A 163 46.76 -15.96 -5.48
CA GLY A 163 45.58 -15.46 -6.17
C GLY A 163 44.31 -16.25 -5.84
N ALA A 164 44.40 -17.59 -5.84
CA ALA A 164 43.28 -18.45 -5.46
C ALA A 164 42.88 -18.27 -3.98
N GLN A 165 43.82 -17.91 -3.11
CA GLN A 165 43.49 -17.63 -1.70
C GLN A 165 42.74 -16.30 -1.53
N TYR A 166 43.16 -15.24 -2.24
CA TYR A 166 42.41 -13.97 -2.24
C TYR A 166 41.00 -14.17 -2.77
N LEU A 167 40.83 -14.93 -3.86
CA LEU A 167 39.51 -15.24 -4.37
C LEU A 167 38.66 -16.01 -3.34
N ARG A 168 39.22 -17.03 -2.68
CA ARG A 168 38.50 -17.74 -1.60
C ARG A 168 38.07 -16.81 -0.46
N ASN A 169 38.92 -15.85 -0.08
CA ASN A 169 38.59 -14.86 0.93
C ASN A 169 37.49 -13.92 0.46
N ALA A 170 37.54 -13.46 -0.79
CA ALA A 170 36.50 -12.62 -1.39
C ALA A 170 35.14 -13.33 -1.34
N SER A 171 35.07 -14.56 -1.87
CA SER A 171 33.83 -15.33 -1.90
C SER A 171 33.35 -15.73 -0.50
N ALA A 172 34.27 -15.88 0.48
CA ALA A 172 33.90 -16.09 1.87
C ALA A 172 33.27 -14.83 2.49
N GLY A 173 33.87 -13.65 2.27
CA GLY A 173 33.32 -12.37 2.72
C GLY A 173 31.96 -12.08 2.10
N LEU A 174 31.79 -12.34 0.80
CA LEU A 174 30.48 -12.19 0.14
C LEU A 174 29.40 -13.04 0.82
N ARG A 175 29.70 -14.29 1.19
CA ARG A 175 28.76 -15.20 1.85
C ARG A 175 28.54 -14.89 3.33
N ALA A 176 29.57 -14.41 4.02
CA ALA A 176 29.55 -14.14 5.45
C ALA A 176 28.97 -12.76 5.79
N ASP A 177 29.13 -11.78 4.89
CA ASP A 177 28.78 -10.38 5.15
C ASP A 177 27.59 -9.94 4.27
N ALA A 178 27.74 -9.98 2.94
CA ALA A 178 26.73 -9.43 2.02
C ALA A 178 25.42 -10.24 1.96
N LEU A 179 25.50 -11.58 1.94
CA LEU A 179 24.29 -12.41 1.85
C LEU A 179 23.40 -12.31 3.12
N PRO A 180 23.95 -12.29 4.34
CA PRO A 180 23.14 -12.03 5.54
C PRO A 180 22.49 -10.65 5.56
N GLU A 181 23.15 -9.60 5.04
CA GLU A 181 22.54 -8.27 4.91
C GLU A 181 21.33 -8.28 3.97
N LEU A 182 21.44 -8.99 2.84
CA LEU A 182 20.31 -9.21 1.92
C LEU A 182 19.18 -10.01 2.57
N ALA A 183 19.49 -11.05 3.35
CA ALA A 183 18.49 -11.82 4.08
C ALA A 183 17.75 -10.97 5.13
N ALA A 184 18.48 -10.08 5.82
CA ALA A 184 17.88 -9.14 6.77
C ALA A 184 16.93 -8.15 6.06
N LEU A 185 17.30 -7.68 4.88
CA LEU A 185 16.45 -6.82 4.04
C LEU A 185 15.18 -7.55 3.58
N THR A 186 15.30 -8.81 3.15
CA THR A 186 14.15 -9.65 2.78
C THR A 186 13.19 -9.79 3.95
N GLN A 187 13.69 -10.24 5.11
CA GLN A 187 12.88 -10.42 6.32
C GLN A 187 12.15 -9.12 6.72
N ALA A 188 12.87 -7.99 6.73
CA ALA A 188 12.30 -6.70 7.11
C ALA A 188 11.19 -6.21 6.17
N ASN A 189 11.20 -6.64 4.90
CA ASN A 189 10.17 -6.28 3.93
C ASN A 189 9.00 -7.29 3.89
N GLU A 190 9.23 -8.55 4.27
CA GLU A 190 8.16 -9.55 4.44
C GLU A 190 7.31 -9.26 5.69
N ASP A 191 7.92 -8.75 6.76
CA ASP A 191 7.24 -8.45 8.03
C ASP A 191 6.44 -7.12 8.01
N ARG A 192 6.44 -6.38 6.90
CA ARG A 192 5.94 -5.00 6.78
C ARG A 192 4.62 -4.91 6.02
#